data_AF-A0A257RKN7-F1
#
_entry.id   AF-A0A257RKN7-F1
#
_cell.length_a   1.000
_cell.length_b   1.000
_cell.length_c   1.000
_cell.angle_alpha   90.00
_cell.angle_beta   90.00
_cell.angle_gamma   90.00
#
_symmetry.space_group_name_H-M   'P 1'
#
loop_
_entity.id
_entity.type
_entity.pdbx_description
1 polymer ?
#
loop_
_entity_poly.entity_id
_entity_poly.type
_entity_poly.pdbx_seq_one_letter_code
_entity_poly.pdbx_strand_id
1 'polypeptide(L)' 'MERWCETCDRPVEGEVCEVCGEPVPEPTHEPVPWRWRLFIVATVIYLGYRIYQLIHWLAH' A
#
# COMPACT_ATOMS: atom_id res chain seq x y z
N MET A 1 19.43 4.52 -1.85
CA MET A 1 17.99 4.34 -2.11
C MET A 1 17.90 3.72 -3.48
N GLU A 2 17.57 2.45 -3.57
CA GLU A 2 17.35 1.79 -4.86
C GLU A 2 16.08 2.38 -5.48
N ARG A 3 16.18 2.89 -6.71
CA ARG A 3 15.03 3.40 -7.47
C ARG A 3 14.64 2.38 -8.54
N TRP A 4 13.36 2.32 -8.89
CA TRP A 4 12.86 1.39 -9.90
C TRP A 4 12.74 2.06 -11.27
N CYS A 5 13.41 1.52 -12.28
CA CYS A 5 13.26 1.99 -13.65
C CYS A 5 12.11 1.26 -14.34
N GLU A 6 10.98 1.94 -14.54
CA GLU A 6 9.79 1.37 -15.23
C GLU A 6 10.07 0.93 -16.67
N THR A 7 11.04 1.56 -17.35
CA THR A 7 11.39 1.23 -18.73
C THR A 7 12.17 -0.07 -18.84
N CYS A 8 13.05 -0.35 -17.88
CA CYS A 8 13.96 -1.48 -17.91
C CYS A 8 13.60 -2.57 -16.89
N ASP A 9 12.53 -2.36 -16.12
CA ASP A 9 12.00 -3.25 -15.08
C ASP A 9 13.10 -3.75 -14.13
N ARG A 10 13.93 -2.82 -13.65
CA ARG A 10 15.11 -3.14 -12.84
C ARG A 10 15.39 -2.11 -11.74
N PRO A 11 16.08 -2.52 -10.66
CA PRO A 11 16.61 -1.60 -9.69
C PRO A 11 17.80 -0.82 -10.29
N VAL A 12 17.87 0.47 -9.98
CA VAL A 12 18.96 1.37 -10.32
C VAL A 12 19.46 2.12 -9.08
N GLU A 13 20.77 2.30 -9.00
CA GLU A 13 21.44 3.04 -7.94
C GLU A 13 21.78 4.45 -8.46
N GLY A 14 20.78 5.32 -8.59
CA GLY A 14 21.01 6.68 -9.10
C GLY A 14 19.76 7.44 -9.50
N GLU A 15 19.95 8.66 -10.00
CA GLU A 15 18.89 9.49 -10.59
C GLU A 15 18.63 9.17 -12.05
N VAL A 16 19.54 8.45 -12.70
CA VAL A 16 19.47 8.11 -14.12
C VAL A 16 19.72 6.62 -14.27
N CYS A 17 18.92 5.97 -15.11
CA CYS A 17 19.16 4.58 -15.46
C CYS A 17 20.37 4.49 -16.41
N GLU A 18 21.41 3.75 -16.03
CA GLU A 18 22.62 3.58 -16.86
C GLU A 18 22.36 2.81 -18.17
N VAL A 19 21.21 2.14 -18.30
CA VAL A 19 20.87 1.33 -19.49
C VAL A 19 20.11 2.15 -20.53
N CYS A 20 19.06 2.87 -20.11
CA CYS A 20 18.23 3.63 -21.04
C CYS A 20 18.54 5.13 -21.05
N GLY A 21 19.31 5.63 -20.08
CA GLY A 21 19.62 7.05 -19.94
C GLY A 21 18.45 7.91 -19.44
N GLU A 22 17.31 7.29 -19.10
CA GLU A 22 16.13 8.01 -18.61
C GLU A 22 16.29 8.37 -17.12
N PRO A 23 15.90 9.60 -16.70
CA PRO A 23 15.82 9.93 -15.29
C PRO A 23 14.77 9.07 -14.57
N VAL A 24 15.16 8.48 -13.44
CA VAL A 24 14.28 7.67 -12.60
C VAL A 24 13.79 8.53 -11.43
N PRO A 25 12.53 8.99 -11.46
CA PRO A 25 12.00 9.84 -10.41
C PRO A 25 11.94 9.07 -9.08
N GLU A 26 12.13 9.79 -7.99
CA GLU A 26 11.96 9.21 -6.67
C GLU A 26 10.47 8.89 -6.44
N PRO A 27 10.14 7.70 -5.91
CA PRO A 27 8.75 7.36 -5.64
C PRO A 27 8.20 8.37 -4.63
N THR A 28 7.23 9.18 -5.09
CA THR A 28 6.54 10.12 -4.21
C THR A 28 5.54 9.33 -3.38
N HIS A 29 5.83 9.17 -2.09
CA HIS A 29 4.85 8.63 -1.16
C HIS A 29 3.79 9.70 -0.89
N GLU A 30 2.68 9.63 -1.64
CA GLU A 30 1.53 10.49 -1.35
C GLU A 30 0.93 10.13 0.01
N PRO A 31 0.66 11.11 0.89
CA PRO A 31 0.07 10.83 2.19
C PRO A 31 -1.33 10.24 2.02
N VAL A 32 -1.53 9.06 2.62
CA VAL A 32 -2.83 8.38 2.60
C VAL A 32 -3.93 9.31 3.15
N PRO A 33 -5.03 9.54 2.42
CA PRO A 33 -6.06 10.48 2.82
C PRO A 33 -6.72 10.06 4.14
N TRP A 34 -7.03 11.03 5.01
CA TRP A 34 -7.58 10.76 6.35
C TRP A 34 -8.91 9.98 6.32
N ARG A 35 -9.73 10.19 5.27
CA ARG A 35 -10.95 9.43 5.02
C ARG A 35 -10.70 7.93 4.91
N TRP A 36 -9.56 7.52 4.34
CA TRP A 36 -9.18 6.12 4.23
C TRP A 36 -8.88 5.50 5.59
N ARG A 37 -8.24 6.26 6.48
CA ARG A 37 -8.00 5.81 7.86
C ARG A 37 -9.32 5.57 8.59
N LEU A 38 -10.30 6.46 8.45
CA LEU A 38 -11.65 6.25 9.02
C LEU A 38 -12.32 5.00 8.47
N PHE A 39 -12.24 4.78 7.16
CA PHE A 39 -12.81 3.60 6.51
C PHE A 39 -12.20 2.30 7.04
N ILE A 40 -10.87 2.27 7.21
CA ILE A 40 -10.17 1.13 7.82
C ILE A 40 -10.68 0.87 9.24
N VAL A 41 -10.77 1.90 10.08
CA VAL A 41 -11.25 1.76 11.46
C VAL A 41 -12.69 1.23 11.51
N ALA A 42 -13.59 1.79 10.71
CA ALA A 42 -14.98 1.34 10.63
C ALA A 42 -15.07 -0.12 10.16
N THR A 43 -14.24 -0.52 9.19
CA THR A 43 -14.18 -1.90 8.69
C THR A 43 -13.73 -2.86 9.78
N VAL A 44 -12.68 -2.53 10.54
CA VAL A 44 -12.20 -3.36 11.64
C VAL A 44 -13.28 -3.56 12.72
N ILE A 45 -13.98 -2.48 13.10
CA ILE A 45 -15.07 -2.54 14.08
C ILE A 45 -16.20 -3.44 13.58
N TYR A 46 -16.64 -3.27 12.33
CA TYR A 46 -17.69 -4.06 11.73
C TYR A 46 -17.33 -5.55 11.66
N LEU A 47 -16.12 -5.87 11.20
CA LEU A 47 -15.64 -7.24 11.14
C LEU A 47 -15.54 -7.87 12.53
N GLY A 48 -15.04 -7.14 13.53
CA GLY A 48 -14.99 -7.61 14.91
C GLY A 48 -16.37 -7.96 15.46
N TYR A 49 -17.35 -7.06 15.28
CA TYR A 49 -18.75 -7.32 15.64
C TYR A 49 -19.30 -8.54 14.89
N ARG A 50 -19.02 -8.65 13.59
CA ARG A 50 -19.59 -9.71 12.74
C ARG A 50 -18.97 -11.08 13.03
N ILE A 51 -17.69 -11.14 13.42
CA ILE A 51 -17.02 -12.34 13.92
C ILE A 51 -17.62 -12.73 15.29
N TYR A 52 -17.77 -11.78 16.21
CA TYR A 52 -18.42 -12.05 17.50
C TYR A 52 -19.83 -12.63 17.31
N GLN A 53 -20.62 -12.02 16.44
CA GLN A 53 -21.97 -12.49 16.13
C GLN A 53 -21.97 -13.89 15.50
N LEU A 54 -20.99 -14.19 14.63
CA LEU A 54 -20.83 -15.52 14.03
C LEU A 54 -20.47 -16.57 15.09
N ILE A 55 -19.53 -16.27 15.98
CA ILE A 55 -19.13 -17.16 17.08
C ILE A 55 -20.30 -17.41 18.03
N HIS A 56 -21.01 -16.35 18.41
CA HIS A 56 -22.20 -16.47 19.26
C HIS A 56 -23.27 -17.35 18.60
N TRP A 57 -23.49 -17.23 17.29
CA TRP A 57 -24.43 -18.07 16.56
C TRP A 57 -23.97 -19.53 16.47
N LEU A 58 -22.69 -19.79 16.26
CA LEU A 58 -22.12 -21.15 16.23
C LEU A 58 -22.15 -21.85 17.61
N ALA A 59 -22.04 -21.07 18.68
CA ALA A 59 -22.02 -21.58 20.05
C ALA A 59 -23.41 -21.80 20.66
N HIS A 60 -24.47 -21.35 19.98
CA HIS A 60 -25.87 -21.50 20.40
C HIS A 60 -26.56 -22.60 19.57
#